data_AF-A0A355F4H4-F1
#
_entry.id   AF-A0A355F4H4-F1
#
_cell.length_a   1.000
_cell.length_b   1.000
_cell.length_c   1.000
_cell.angle_alpha   90.00
_cell.angle_beta   90.00
_cell.angle_gamma   90.00
#
_symmetry.space_group_name_H-M   'P 1'
#
loop_
_entity.id
_entity.type
_entity.pdbx_description
1 polymer ?
#
loop_
_entity_poly.entity_id
_entity_poly.type
_entity_poly.pdbx_seq_one_letter_code
_entity_poly.pdbx_strand_id
1 'polypeptide(L)' 'TLTPLFPATTTRHASLGLAWLAGNKTYEAGIERAFPHEQTNNNLDPRVNPFGPGARVTHEQWTLSLGVSWALD' A
#
# COMPACT_ATOMS: atom_id res chain seq x y z
N THR A 1 4.88 -20.93 2.14
CA THR A 1 4.14 -20.30 1.02
C THR A 1 3.26 -19.23 1.63
N LEU A 2 3.42 -17.97 1.19
CA LEU A 2 2.76 -16.79 1.78
C LEU A 2 1.23 -16.99 1.82
N THR A 3 0.65 -16.84 3.01
CA THR A 3 -0.80 -16.95 3.27
C THR A 3 -1.40 -15.55 3.22
N PRO A 4 -2.06 -15.11 2.14
CA PRO A 4 -2.60 -13.77 2.10
C PRO A 4 -4.04 -13.83 2.61
N LEU A 5 -4.20 -13.62 3.92
CA LEU A 5 -5.49 -13.33 4.54
C LEU A 5 -5.80 -11.82 4.50
N PHE A 6 -5.33 -11.07 3.51
CA PHE A 6 -5.54 -9.62 3.39
C PHE A 6 -5.51 -9.20 1.92
N PRO A 7 -6.20 -8.09 1.55
CA PRO A 7 -6.72 -7.82 0.22
C PRO A 7 -5.66 -7.90 -0.87
N ALA A 8 -6.07 -8.24 -2.10
CA ALA A 8 -5.21 -8.43 -3.26
C ALA A 8 -4.01 -7.46 -3.23
N THR A 9 -2.81 -8.02 -3.05
CA THR A 9 -1.60 -7.21 -2.88
C THR A 9 -1.41 -6.37 -4.13
N THR A 10 -1.50 -5.04 -3.99
CA THR A 10 -1.25 -4.14 -5.10
C THR A 10 0.21 -4.27 -5.52
N THR A 11 0.47 -4.33 -6.83
CA THR A 11 1.82 -4.52 -7.37
C THR A 11 2.34 -3.29 -8.13
N ARG A 12 1.44 -2.36 -8.46
CA ARG A 12 1.75 -1.14 -9.21
C ARG A 12 1.48 0.05 -8.33
N HIS A 13 2.48 0.91 -8.22
CA HIS A 13 2.47 2.09 -7.36
C HIS A 13 2.95 3.30 -8.16
N ALA A 14 2.31 4.45 -7.93
CA ALA A 14 2.82 5.74 -8.35
C ALA A 14 2.92 6.64 -7.12
N SER A 15 4.10 7.25 -6.92
CA SER A 15 4.35 8.12 -5.78
C SER A 15 4.88 9.48 -6.23
N LEU A 16 4.54 10.51 -5.46
CA LEU A 16 5.05 11.86 -5.61
C LEU A 16 5.44 12.37 -4.22
N GLY A 17 6.59 13.04 -4.14
CA GLY A 17 7.11 13.62 -2.92
C GLY A 17 7.57 15.06 -3.12
N LEU A 18 7.43 15.86 -2.07
CA LEU A 18 7.92 17.23 -1.98
C LEU A 18 8.67 17.40 -0.66
N ALA A 19 9.78 18.12 -0.71
CA ALA A 19 10.55 18.50 0.46
C ALA A 19 10.77 20.02 0.47
N TRP A 20 10.62 20.63 1.65
CA TRP A 20 10.86 22.05 1.89
C TRP A 20 11.89 22.21 3.00
N LEU A 21 13.04 22.83 2.69
CA LEU A 21 14.03 23.25 3.68
C LEU A 21 13.72 24.66 4.24
N ALA A 22 13.60 24.79 5.56
CA ALA A 22 13.39 26.05 6.26
C ALA A 22 14.32 26.15 7.47
N GLY A 23 15.43 26.87 7.32
CA GLY A 23 16.47 26.96 8.34
C GLY A 23 17.15 25.60 8.55
N ASN A 24 17.17 25.11 9.78
CA ASN A 24 17.72 23.80 10.13
C ASN A 24 16.69 22.66 10.05
N LYS A 25 15.45 22.94 9.60
CA LYS A 25 14.36 21.95 9.50
C LYS A 25 14.02 21.64 8.06
N THR A 26 13.73 20.38 7.77
CA THR A 26 13.17 19.93 6.49
C THR A 26 11.79 19.34 6.73
N TYR A 27 10.80 19.80 5.97
CA TYR A 27 9.46 19.25 5.95
C TYR A 27 9.27 18.41 4.70
N GLU A 28 8.69 17.22 4.85
CA GLU A 28 8.49 16.27 3.76
C GLU A 28 7.01 15.89 3.69
N ALA A 29 6.48 15.85 2.48
CA ALA A 29 5.15 15.34 2.21
C ALA A 29 5.21 14.38 1.02
N GLY A 30 4.57 13.23 1.16
CA GLY A 30 4.50 12.21 0.12
C GLY A 30 3.09 11.70 -0.05
N ILE A 31 2.69 11.46 -1.30
CA ILE A 31 1.45 10.78 -1.65
C ILE A 31 1.79 9.59 -2.54
N GLU A 32 1.14 8.46 -2.28
CA GLU A 32 1.24 7.27 -3.09
C GLU A 32 -0.15 6.77 -3.47
N ARG A 33 -0.29 6.39 -4.74
CA ARG A 33 -1.41 5.61 -5.26
C ARG A 33 -0.95 4.19 -5.55
N ALA A 34 -1.51 3.23 -4.82
CA ALA A 34 -1.46 1.82 -5.18
C ALA A 34 -2.63 1.50 -6.11
N PHE A 35 -2.33 1.10 -7.35
CA PHE A 35 -3.34 0.88 -8.38
C PHE A 35 -4.14 -0.40 -8.14
N PRO A 36 -5.39 -0.46 -8.64
CA PRO A 36 -6.23 -1.64 -8.55
C PRO A 36 -5.51 -2.93 -8.94
N HIS A 37 -5.58 -3.91 -8.04
CA HIS A 37 -5.23 -5.29 -8.31
C HIS A 37 -6.43 -6.18 -7.95
N GLU A 38 -6.76 -7.09 -8.85
CA GLU A 38 -7.86 -8.04 -8.68
C GLU A 38 -7.29 -9.44 -8.54
N GLN A 39 -7.79 -10.18 -7.57
CA GLN A 39 -7.45 -11.58 -7.37
C GLN A 39 -8.73 -12.39 -7.16
N THR A 40 -8.82 -13.52 -7.87
CA THR A 40 -9.92 -14.47 -7.71
C THR A 40 -9.42 -15.69 -6.96
N ASN A 41 -10.14 -16.11 -5.91
CA ASN A 41 -9.88 -17.36 -5.24
C ASN A 41 -10.54 -18.50 -6.03
N ASN A 42 -9.72 -19.33 -6.68
CA ASN A 42 -10.20 -20.56 -7.32
C ASN A 42 -9.91 -21.81 -6.47
N ASN A 43 -9.39 -21.64 -5.25
CA ASN A 43 -9.07 -22.76 -4.38
C ASN A 43 -10.35 -23.31 -3.73
N LEU A 44 -10.55 -24.62 -3.89
CA LEU A 44 -11.69 -25.35 -3.32
C LEU A 44 -11.50 -25.69 -1.84
N ASP A 45 -10.26 -25.60 -1.31
CA ASP A 45 -9.96 -25.85 0.10
C ASP A 45 -10.18 -24.58 0.95
N PRO A 46 -11.22 -24.54 1.81
CA PRO A 46 -11.53 -23.39 2.64
C PRO A 46 -10.49 -23.11 3.73
N ARG A 47 -9.53 -24.02 3.97
CA ARG A 47 -8.43 -23.82 4.93
C ARG A 47 -7.30 -22.95 4.35
N VAL A 48 -7.23 -22.84 3.02
CA VAL A 48 -6.23 -22.02 2.33
C VAL A 48 -6.73 -20.60 2.12
N ASN A 49 -8.03 -20.43 1.93
CA ASN A 49 -8.68 -19.13 1.82
C ASN A 49 -10.13 -19.23 2.36
N PRO A 50 -10.51 -18.43 3.36
CA PRO A 50 -11.84 -18.49 3.95
C PRO A 50 -12.95 -17.96 3.04
N PHE A 51 -12.60 -17.22 1.99
CA PHE A 51 -13.54 -16.83 0.94
C PHE A 51 -13.72 -18.02 -0.02
N GLY A 52 -14.96 -18.45 -0.27
CA GLY A 52 -15.24 -19.61 -1.10
C GLY A 52 -14.69 -19.51 -2.54
N PRO A 53 -14.58 -20.64 -3.26
CA PRO A 53 -14.15 -20.63 -4.66
C PRO A 53 -15.08 -19.76 -5.52
N GLY A 54 -14.48 -18.99 -6.42
CA GLY A 54 -15.14 -17.97 -7.22
C GLY A 54 -15.22 -16.59 -6.55
N ALA A 55 -14.83 -16.45 -5.28
CA ALA A 55 -14.75 -15.15 -4.63
C ALA A 55 -13.67 -14.28 -5.28
N ARG A 56 -14.05 -13.04 -5.60
CA ARG A 56 -13.18 -12.06 -6.25
C ARG A 56 -13.01 -10.85 -5.35
N VAL A 57 -11.76 -10.44 -5.16
CA VAL A 57 -11.39 -9.27 -4.37
C VAL A 57 -10.60 -8.32 -5.24
N THR A 58 -11.03 -7.06 -5.27
CA THR A 58 -10.31 -5.96 -5.90
C THR A 58 -9.87 -4.99 -4.83
N HIS A 59 -8.61 -4.57 -4.87
CA HIS A 59 -8.02 -3.69 -3.87
C HIS A 59 -7.20 -2.58 -4.51
N GLU A 60 -7.34 -1.38 -3.96
CA GLU A 60 -6.60 -0.19 -4.29
C GLU A 60 -6.42 0.64 -3.02
N GLN A 61 -5.34 1.43 -2.95
CA GLN A 61 -5.00 2.17 -1.73
C GLN A 61 -4.43 3.55 -2.08
N TRP A 62 -4.71 4.52 -1.22
CA TRP A 62 -3.99 5.79 -1.16
C TRP A 62 -3.23 5.87 0.16
N THR A 63 -1.98 6.31 0.09
CA THR A 63 -1.13 6.51 1.27
C THR A 63 -0.66 7.96 1.28
N LEU A 64 -0.79 8.62 2.44
CA LEU A 64 -0.24 9.95 2.70
C LEU A 64 0.81 9.83 3.80
N SER A 65 1.98 10.42 3.57
CA SER A 65 3.09 10.43 4.51
C SER A 65 3.54 11.86 4.76
N LEU A 66 3.80 12.21 6.02
CA LEU A 66 4.28 13.51 6.46
C LEU A 66 5.52 13.32 7.34
N GLY A 67 6.56 14.10 7.10
CA GLY A 67 7.83 14.03 7.81
C GLY A 67 8.35 15.39 8.22
N VAL A 68 9.09 15.43 9.32
CA VAL A 68 9.91 16.57 9.72
C VAL A 68 11.24 16.06 10.24
N SER A 69 12.33 16.63 9.76
CA SER A 69 13.68 16.37 10.24
C SER A 69 14.39 17.68 10.58
N TRP A 70 15.39 17.63 11.45
CA TRP A 70 16.21 18.80 11.77
C TRP A 70 17.66 18.42 12.01
N ALA A 71 18.57 19.29 11.60
CA ALA A 71 19.98 19.20 11.96
C ALA A 71 20.19 19.78 13.37
N LEU A 72 20.98 19.07 14.17
CA LEU A 72 21.54 19.57 15.43
C LEU A 72 22.98 20.01 15.16
N ASP A 73 23.38 21.11 15.79
CA ASP A 73 24.75 21.63 15.75
C ASP A 73 25.76 20.69 16.41
#